data_AF-A0A162GSW7-F1
#
_entry.id   AF-A0A162GSW7-F1
#
_cell.length_a   1.000
_cell.length_b   1.000
_cell.length_c   1.000
_cell.angle_alpha   90.00
_cell.angle_beta   90.00
_cell.angle_gamma   90.00
#
_symmetry.space_group_name_H-M   'P 1'
#
loop_
_entity.id
_entity.type
_entity.pdbx_description
1 polymer ?
#
loop_
_entity_poly.entity_id
_entity_poly.type
_entity_poly.pdbx_seq_one_letter_code
_entity_poly.pdbx_strand_id
1 'polypeptide(L)'
;MLKVSACSLGALLFLSFVQAHAAPLNLGSDAATIKSKSRSIEAEYARDIRMQHQSNAFEERPQQGALVIDQGNVEEEEAPVMASPTVHSPPQRSTSSDVIHSIPGAANTYYSGSSGYSYDTTLKMRAERKVGAGVAVGGTLGVAGFNMELNFEEADGVVAGFGTGPGYNTFQVAWKHAFDGDFLAPYTTVGYSRWYNSRGRSSDYENSDILDRVLTESEKKTGRFGTDFVNASAGLQYNQLNGEFAGLSFFGELTAMWEVKRSMILPNGSVGAIYYF
;
A
#
# COMPACT_ATOMS: atom_id res chain seq x y z
N MET A 1 -20.35 23.87 -30.33
CA MET A 1 -20.57 24.51 -29.01
C MET A 1 -19.89 23.66 -27.95
N LEU A 2 -18.72 24.09 -27.47
CA LEU A 2 -18.02 23.41 -26.37
C LEU A 2 -18.72 23.73 -25.05
N LYS A 3 -19.28 22.72 -24.38
CA LYS A 3 -19.68 22.83 -22.98
C LYS A 3 -18.43 22.64 -22.12
N VAL A 4 -17.76 23.74 -21.79
CA VAL A 4 -16.71 23.73 -20.77
C VAL A 4 -17.41 23.66 -19.41
N SER A 5 -17.20 22.58 -18.68
CA SER A 5 -17.72 22.39 -17.32
C SER A 5 -17.11 23.43 -16.39
N ALA A 6 -17.93 24.05 -15.53
CA ALA A 6 -17.47 25.06 -14.57
C ALA A 6 -16.37 24.54 -13.62
N CYS A 7 -16.27 23.21 -13.43
CA CYS A 7 -15.18 22.59 -12.68
C CYS A 7 -13.81 22.71 -13.36
N SER A 8 -13.76 22.74 -14.70
CA SER A 8 -12.51 22.85 -15.47
C SER A 8 -11.86 24.23 -15.33
N LEU A 9 -12.67 25.28 -15.16
CA LEU A 9 -12.18 26.65 -14.99
C LEU A 9 -11.56 26.89 -13.61
N GLY A 10 -12.09 26.22 -12.57
CA GLY A 10 -11.57 26.31 -11.20
C GLY A 10 -10.18 25.68 -11.05
N ALA A 11 -9.94 24.54 -11.70
CA ALA A 11 -8.65 23.86 -11.68
C ALA A 11 -7.54 24.66 -12.39
N LEU A 12 -7.87 25.30 -13.52
CA LEU A 12 -6.93 26.14 -14.28
C LEU A 12 -6.54 27.43 -13.55
N LEU A 13 -7.48 28.06 -12.83
CA LEU A 13 -7.18 29.24 -12.01
C LEU A 13 -6.25 28.88 -10.83
N PHE A 14 -6.42 27.72 -10.20
CA PHE A 14 -5.55 27.30 -9.09
C PHE A 14 -4.11 27.00 -9.55
N LEU A 15 -3.92 26.36 -10.71
CA LEU A 15 -2.58 26.08 -11.28
C LEU A 15 -1.79 27.37 -11.58
N SER A 16 -2.47 28.44 -12.01
CA SER A 16 -1.82 29.73 -12.30
C SER A 16 -1.32 30.47 -11.05
N PHE A 17 -1.94 30.26 -9.88
CA PHE A 17 -1.47 30.85 -8.61
C PHE A 17 -0.28 30.09 -8.01
N VAL A 18 -0.17 28.78 -8.25
CA VAL A 18 0.94 27.96 -7.73
C VAL A 18 2.28 28.32 -8.39
N GLN A 19 2.30 28.73 -9.67
CA GLN A 19 3.52 29.17 -10.32
C GLN A 19 4.07 30.51 -9.81
N ALA A 20 3.25 31.36 -9.18
CA ALA A 20 3.65 32.70 -8.76
C ALA A 20 4.40 32.75 -7.41
N HIS A 21 4.42 31.67 -6.62
CA HIS A 21 4.99 31.65 -5.26
C HIS A 21 5.91 30.45 -4.98
N ALA A 22 6.46 29.78 -6.01
CA ALA A 22 7.44 28.71 -5.83
C ALA A 22 8.80 29.28 -5.37
N ALA A 23 8.91 29.61 -4.09
CA ALA A 23 10.21 29.67 -3.41
C ALA A 23 10.82 28.25 -3.42
N PRO A 24 12.16 28.12 -3.52
CA PRO A 24 12.79 26.82 -3.58
C PRO A 24 12.45 25.99 -2.33
N LEU A 25 11.87 24.80 -2.56
CA LEU A 25 11.64 23.77 -1.54
C LEU A 25 12.99 23.38 -0.92
N ASN A 26 13.30 23.94 0.24
CA ASN A 26 14.41 23.51 1.06
C ASN A 26 13.99 22.26 1.84
N LEU A 27 14.20 21.08 1.24
CA LEU A 27 14.03 19.76 1.86
C LEU A 27 15.17 19.45 2.87
N GLY A 28 15.56 20.44 3.67
CA GLY A 28 16.63 20.34 4.66
C GLY A 28 16.18 19.59 5.91
N SER A 29 15.94 18.29 5.81
CA SER A 29 16.08 17.41 6.97
C SER A 29 17.58 17.26 7.22
N ASP A 30 18.07 17.93 8.26
CA ASP A 30 19.49 18.02 8.57
C ASP A 30 20.08 16.60 8.72
N ALA A 31 21.19 16.32 8.03
CA ALA A 31 21.78 14.98 8.00
C ALA A 31 22.16 14.45 9.41
N ALA A 32 22.34 15.37 10.36
CA ALA A 32 22.53 15.08 11.77
C ALA A 32 21.27 14.48 12.43
N THR A 33 20.08 14.99 12.09
CA THR A 33 18.79 14.52 12.60
C THR A 33 18.46 13.12 12.08
N ILE A 34 18.77 12.85 10.81
CA ILE A 34 18.61 11.52 10.19
C ILE A 34 19.57 10.50 10.85
N LYS A 35 20.84 10.87 11.05
CA LYS A 35 21.83 10.01 11.74
C LYS A 35 21.51 9.76 13.21
N SER A 36 20.91 10.74 13.89
CA SER A 36 20.47 10.61 15.28
C SER A 36 19.33 9.58 15.38
N LYS A 37 18.31 9.69 14.51
CA LYS A 37 17.17 8.76 14.48
C LYS A 37 17.57 7.35 14.05
N SER A 38 18.50 7.19 13.10
CA SER A 38 18.95 5.85 12.70
C SER A 38 19.67 5.13 13.85
N ARG A 39 20.53 5.84 14.60
CA ARG A 39 21.23 5.27 15.76
C ARG A 39 20.31 4.91 16.91
N SER A 40 19.24 5.67 17.15
CA SER A 40 18.28 5.33 18.22
C SER A 40 17.50 4.06 17.89
N ILE A 41 17.13 3.87 16.62
CA ILE A 41 16.43 2.66 16.14
C ILE A 41 17.34 1.43 16.24
N GLU A 42 18.62 1.54 15.83
CA GLU A 42 19.60 0.46 15.97
C GLU A 42 19.84 0.06 17.44
N ALA A 43 19.89 1.05 18.35
CA ALA A 43 20.08 0.80 19.77
C ALA A 43 18.87 0.11 20.42
N GLU A 44 17.66 0.46 19.99
CA GLU A 44 16.42 -0.17 20.44
C GLU A 44 16.33 -1.62 19.94
N TYR A 45 16.60 -1.85 18.66
CA TYR A 45 16.60 -3.20 18.07
C TYR A 45 17.67 -4.12 18.69
N ALA A 46 18.87 -3.60 18.94
CA ALA A 46 19.94 -4.36 19.60
C ALA A 46 19.61 -4.69 21.07
N ARG A 47 18.82 -3.85 21.75
CA ARG A 47 18.35 -4.12 23.11
C ARG A 47 17.29 -5.22 23.11
N ASP A 48 16.37 -5.19 22.16
CA ASP A 48 15.27 -6.15 22.06
C ASP A 48 15.79 -7.58 21.77
N ILE A 49 16.74 -7.71 20.83
CA ILE A 49 17.41 -8.99 20.53
C ILE A 49 18.12 -9.58 21.77
N ARG A 50 18.77 -8.73 22.59
CA ARG A 50 19.44 -9.20 23.82
C ARG A 50 18.45 -9.71 24.86
N MET A 51 17.29 -9.07 25.00
CA MET A 51 16.25 -9.55 25.91
C MET A 51 15.66 -10.88 25.44
N GLN A 52 15.48 -11.04 24.13
CA GLN A 52 14.96 -12.27 23.53
C GLN A 52 15.93 -13.45 23.68
N HIS A 53 17.24 -13.21 23.59
CA HIS A 53 18.24 -14.24 23.88
C HIS A 53 18.33 -14.59 25.38
N GLN A 54 18.07 -13.63 26.28
CA GLN A 54 18.01 -13.91 27.71
C GLN A 54 16.76 -14.70 28.12
N SER A 55 15.61 -14.46 27.46
CA SER A 55 14.39 -15.24 27.73
C SER A 55 14.54 -16.70 27.28
N ASN A 56 15.17 -16.93 26.12
CA ASN A 56 15.35 -18.29 25.59
C ASN A 56 16.41 -19.09 26.35
N ALA A 57 17.36 -18.42 27.02
CA ALA A 57 18.38 -19.09 27.83
C ALA A 57 17.85 -19.62 29.19
N PHE A 58 16.60 -19.31 29.56
CA PHE A 58 16.01 -19.74 30.83
C PHE A 58 15.05 -20.95 30.69
N GLU A 59 14.72 -21.36 29.46
CA GLU A 59 13.70 -22.40 29.20
C GLU A 59 14.27 -23.79 28.84
N GLU A 60 15.60 -23.95 28.75
CA GLU A 60 16.23 -25.26 28.52
C GLU A 60 16.70 -25.90 29.83
N ARG A 61 15.82 -26.68 30.47
CA ARG A 61 16.24 -27.79 31.35
C ARG A 61 15.96 -29.12 30.64
N PRO A 62 16.95 -30.03 30.53
CA PRO A 62 16.77 -31.29 29.83
C PRO A 62 16.09 -32.30 30.76
N GLN A 63 14.97 -32.89 30.32
CA GLN A 63 14.56 -34.20 30.83
C GLN A 63 15.10 -35.29 29.90
N GLN A 64 15.97 -36.10 30.48
CA GLN A 64 16.55 -37.32 29.93
C GLN A 64 15.45 -38.36 29.70
N GLY A 65 15.46 -38.96 28.50
CA GLY A 65 14.76 -40.20 28.18
C GLY A 65 15.61 -40.98 27.19
N ALA A 66 16.34 -41.97 27.71
CA ALA A 66 17.34 -42.76 26.99
C ALA A 66 16.74 -43.99 26.28
N LEU A 67 17.61 -44.65 25.50
CA LEU A 67 17.58 -46.02 24.92
C LEU A 67 17.03 -46.12 23.49
N VAL A 68 17.64 -46.82 22.52
CA VAL A 68 18.89 -47.59 22.36
C VAL A 68 19.16 -47.60 20.85
N ILE A 69 20.42 -47.40 20.44
CA ILE A 69 20.89 -47.67 19.08
C ILE A 69 21.52 -49.06 19.12
N ASP A 70 21.07 -49.96 18.24
CA ASP A 70 21.81 -51.18 17.94
C ASP A 70 22.47 -51.03 16.56
N GLN A 71 23.79 -51.25 16.53
CA GLN A 71 24.69 -51.13 15.39
C GLN A 71 25.50 -52.43 15.30
N GLY A 72 25.60 -52.99 14.10
CA GLY A 72 26.62 -53.97 13.71
C GLY A 72 26.06 -54.98 12.69
N ASN A 73 26.48 -54.94 11.42
CA ASN A 73 27.71 -55.52 10.83
C ASN A 73 27.67 -57.07 10.81
N VAL A 74 28.16 -57.85 9.84
CA VAL A 74 28.83 -57.74 8.54
C VAL A 74 28.97 -59.20 8.01
N GLU A 75 28.90 -59.38 6.68
CA GLU A 75 29.53 -60.39 5.75
C GLU A 75 29.58 -61.92 6.01
N GLU A 76 29.27 -62.70 4.95
CA GLU A 76 30.16 -63.61 4.14
C GLU A 76 29.27 -64.58 3.30
N GLU A 77 29.32 -64.58 1.95
CA GLU A 77 30.17 -65.40 1.02
C GLU A 77 29.79 -66.91 1.01
N GLU A 78 29.47 -67.63 -0.08
CA GLU A 78 30.20 -67.92 -1.34
C GLU A 78 29.27 -68.42 -2.49
N ALA A 79 29.78 -68.37 -3.73
CA ALA A 79 29.22 -68.87 -5.00
C ALA A 79 29.68 -70.34 -5.30
N PRO A 80 29.75 -70.89 -6.55
CA PRO A 80 29.06 -70.66 -7.83
C PRO A 80 28.61 -72.00 -8.54
N VAL A 81 27.71 -71.98 -9.55
CA VAL A 81 27.82 -72.90 -10.72
C VAL A 81 27.24 -72.26 -12.00
N MET A 82 27.99 -72.44 -13.09
CA MET A 82 27.86 -71.93 -14.45
C MET A 82 26.60 -72.35 -15.24
N ALA A 83 26.11 -71.44 -16.12
CA ALA A 83 26.04 -71.64 -17.57
C ALA A 83 25.43 -70.41 -18.28
N SER A 84 26.13 -69.88 -19.29
CA SER A 84 25.61 -68.96 -20.33
C SER A 84 25.42 -69.75 -21.65
N PRO A 85 24.89 -69.19 -22.76
CA PRO A 85 24.19 -67.91 -22.97
C PRO A 85 22.87 -68.09 -23.77
N THR A 86 21.92 -67.14 -23.70
CA THR A 86 21.06 -66.86 -24.88
C THR A 86 20.63 -65.39 -24.89
N VAL A 87 21.03 -64.72 -25.97
CA VAL A 87 20.69 -63.36 -26.35
C VAL A 87 19.22 -63.32 -26.79
N HIS A 88 18.38 -62.55 -26.10
CA HIS A 88 17.09 -62.11 -26.64
C HIS A 88 16.83 -60.64 -26.31
N SER A 89 16.88 -59.83 -27.36
CA SER A 89 16.48 -58.43 -27.39
C SER A 89 14.98 -58.29 -27.13
N PRO A 90 14.52 -57.39 -26.24
CA PRO A 90 13.11 -57.00 -26.20
C PRO A 90 12.76 -56.11 -27.41
N PRO A 91 11.52 -56.19 -27.93
CA PRO A 91 11.15 -55.66 -29.23
C PRO A 91 11.07 -54.13 -29.25
N GLN A 92 11.63 -53.51 -30.30
CA GLN A 92 11.33 -52.14 -30.69
C GLN A 92 9.84 -52.03 -31.08
N ARG A 93 9.06 -51.30 -30.29
CA ARG A 93 7.70 -50.91 -30.67
C ARG A 93 7.79 -49.63 -31.50
N SER A 94 7.58 -49.78 -32.80
CA SER A 94 7.21 -48.69 -33.69
C SER A 94 5.74 -48.32 -33.44
N THR A 95 5.50 -47.07 -33.07
CA THR A 95 4.22 -46.39 -33.26
C THR A 95 4.57 -44.98 -33.73
N SER A 96 4.75 -44.81 -35.03
CA SER A 96 3.77 -44.15 -35.90
C SER A 96 3.35 -42.79 -35.35
N SER A 97 4.03 -41.77 -35.86
CA SER A 97 3.59 -40.39 -35.93
C SER A 97 2.18 -40.28 -36.51
N ASP A 98 1.46 -39.23 -36.07
CA ASP A 98 0.29 -38.62 -36.70
C ASP A 98 -0.95 -39.54 -36.78
N VAL A 99 -2.08 -39.24 -36.14
CA VAL A 99 -2.96 -38.09 -36.38
C VAL A 99 -3.89 -37.95 -35.15
N ILE A 100 -3.82 -36.83 -34.43
CA ILE A 100 -4.90 -36.47 -33.49
C ILE A 100 -6.01 -35.84 -34.32
N HIS A 101 -7.10 -36.57 -34.53
CA HIS A 101 -8.32 -36.01 -35.06
C HIS A 101 -8.87 -34.97 -34.06
N SER A 102 -8.83 -33.70 -34.43
CA SER A 102 -9.60 -32.65 -33.75
C SER A 102 -11.09 -32.99 -33.86
N ILE A 103 -11.78 -33.15 -32.73
CA ILE A 103 -13.24 -33.32 -32.68
C ILE A 103 -13.88 -31.97 -33.04
N PRO A 104 -14.65 -31.87 -34.13
CA PRO A 104 -15.38 -30.65 -34.45
C PRO A 104 -16.43 -30.38 -33.35
N GLY A 105 -16.30 -29.27 -32.63
CA GLY A 105 -17.21 -28.86 -31.57
C GLY A 105 -16.69 -29.03 -30.14
N ALA A 106 -15.53 -29.66 -29.93
CA ALA A 106 -14.87 -29.67 -28.63
C ALA A 106 -13.96 -28.43 -28.52
N ALA A 107 -14.48 -27.36 -27.91
CA ALA A 107 -13.64 -26.28 -27.45
C ALA A 107 -12.60 -26.86 -26.47
N ASN A 108 -11.32 -26.87 -26.86
CA ASN A 108 -10.20 -27.17 -25.98
C ASN A 108 -10.05 -26.03 -24.96
N THR A 109 -10.92 -25.99 -23.96
CA THR A 109 -10.79 -25.14 -22.76
C THR A 109 -10.18 -25.98 -21.64
N TYR A 110 -8.90 -26.33 -21.78
CA TYR A 110 -8.07 -26.89 -20.69
C TYR A 110 -7.39 -25.79 -19.84
N TYR A 111 -7.76 -24.52 -20.06
CA TYR A 111 -7.73 -23.52 -19.00
C TYR A 111 -9.15 -23.41 -18.47
N SER A 112 -9.42 -24.14 -17.39
CA SER A 112 -10.49 -23.79 -16.46
C SER A 112 -10.22 -22.35 -16.02
N GLY A 113 -10.84 -21.38 -16.70
CA GLY A 113 -10.78 -19.99 -16.32
C GLY A 113 -11.18 -19.90 -14.85
N SER A 114 -10.29 -19.40 -14.00
CA SER A 114 -10.74 -18.89 -12.73
C SER A 114 -11.83 -17.87 -13.09
N SER A 115 -13.03 -18.07 -12.56
CA SER A 115 -14.13 -17.11 -12.66
C SER A 115 -13.79 -15.89 -11.80
N GLY A 116 -12.68 -15.23 -12.14
CA GLY A 116 -12.21 -13.99 -11.55
C GLY A 116 -12.83 -12.81 -12.28
N TYR A 117 -13.09 -11.74 -11.54
CA TYR A 117 -13.46 -10.46 -12.15
C TYR A 117 -12.37 -10.02 -13.12
N SER A 118 -12.78 -9.43 -14.25
CA SER A 118 -11.87 -8.86 -15.23
C SER A 118 -12.43 -7.54 -15.72
N TYR A 119 -11.64 -6.49 -15.61
CA TYR A 119 -11.98 -5.14 -16.08
C TYR A 119 -11.00 -4.70 -17.15
N ASP A 120 -11.49 -4.08 -18.22
CA ASP A 120 -10.62 -3.58 -19.29
C ASP A 120 -9.85 -2.32 -18.85
N THR A 121 -10.48 -1.47 -18.02
CA THR A 121 -9.89 -0.20 -17.56
C THR A 121 -10.23 0.11 -16.11
N THR A 122 -9.48 1.05 -15.54
CA THR A 122 -9.75 1.58 -14.19
C THR A 122 -11.16 2.17 -14.08
N LEU A 123 -11.63 2.91 -15.09
CA LEU A 123 -12.97 3.51 -15.05
C LEU A 123 -14.06 2.45 -15.03
N LYS A 124 -13.91 1.35 -15.79
CA LYS A 124 -14.87 0.23 -15.74
C LYS A 124 -14.92 -0.42 -14.37
N MET A 125 -13.75 -0.66 -13.75
CA MET A 125 -13.69 -1.20 -12.39
C MET A 125 -14.41 -0.28 -11.39
N ARG A 126 -14.20 1.04 -11.47
CA ARG A 126 -14.89 2.05 -10.63
C ARG A 126 -16.39 2.16 -10.94
N ALA A 127 -16.78 1.92 -12.19
CA ALA A 127 -18.17 1.91 -12.61
C ALA A 127 -18.95 0.73 -12.01
N GLU A 128 -18.29 -0.40 -11.74
CA GLU A 128 -18.92 -1.57 -11.11
C GLU A 128 -18.72 -1.59 -9.59
N ARG A 129 -17.51 -1.27 -9.12
CA ARG A 129 -17.13 -1.27 -7.71
C ARG A 129 -17.21 0.12 -7.11
N LYS A 130 -18.38 0.41 -6.57
CA LYS A 130 -18.78 1.76 -6.17
C LYS A 130 -18.20 2.19 -4.83
N VAL A 131 -17.79 1.25 -3.99
CA VAL A 131 -17.33 1.55 -2.63
C VAL A 131 -15.91 1.06 -2.44
N GLY A 132 -15.01 1.92 -1.99
CA GLY A 132 -13.66 1.58 -1.60
C GLY A 132 -13.44 1.82 -0.11
N ALA A 133 -12.65 0.96 0.54
CA ALA A 133 -12.15 1.17 1.89
C ALA A 133 -10.64 0.89 1.92
N GLY A 134 -9.89 1.72 2.65
CA GLY A 134 -8.44 1.71 2.57
C GLY A 134 -7.74 2.38 3.73
N VAL A 135 -6.41 2.33 3.65
CA VAL A 135 -5.50 2.95 4.60
C VAL A 135 -4.50 3.82 3.88
N ALA A 136 -4.04 4.88 4.55
CA ALA A 136 -3.07 5.80 4.03
C ALA A 136 -2.07 6.22 5.10
N VAL A 137 -0.85 6.53 4.67
CA VAL A 137 0.23 7.11 5.47
C VAL A 137 0.61 8.43 4.82
N GLY A 138 0.61 9.51 5.59
CA GLY A 138 0.88 10.86 5.09
C GLY A 138 -0.36 11.63 4.66
N GLY A 139 -0.12 12.75 3.98
CA GLY A 139 -1.16 13.58 3.37
C GLY A 139 -2.03 14.30 4.40
N THR A 140 -3.30 14.51 4.04
CA THR A 140 -4.26 15.22 4.91
C THR A 140 -4.71 14.38 6.12
N LEU A 141 -4.47 13.06 6.08
CA LEU A 141 -4.77 12.10 7.16
C LEU A 141 -3.66 11.99 8.23
N GLY A 142 -2.56 12.72 8.09
CA GLY A 142 -1.47 12.70 9.07
C GLY A 142 -0.54 11.51 8.90
N VAL A 143 -0.03 10.93 10.00
CA VAL A 143 0.91 9.80 9.94
C VAL A 143 0.22 8.51 9.51
N ALA A 144 -1.01 8.26 9.95
CA ALA A 144 -1.78 7.10 9.55
C ALA A 144 -3.27 7.43 9.54
N GLY A 145 -4.01 6.88 8.59
CA GLY A 145 -5.44 7.03 8.53
C GLY A 145 -6.15 5.97 7.71
N PHE A 146 -7.46 5.99 7.83
CA PHE A 146 -8.41 5.20 7.07
C PHE A 146 -9.16 6.12 6.11
N ASN A 147 -9.38 5.66 4.88
CA ASN A 147 -10.18 6.35 3.89
C ASN A 147 -11.25 5.43 3.29
N MET A 148 -12.37 6.04 2.93
CA MET A 148 -13.42 5.44 2.15
C MET A 148 -13.60 6.25 0.88
N GLU A 149 -13.92 5.58 -0.21
CA GLU A 149 -14.24 6.20 -1.48
C GLU A 149 -15.61 5.72 -1.95
N LEU A 150 -16.46 6.64 -2.37
CA LEU A 150 -17.75 6.35 -2.99
C LEU A 150 -17.72 6.89 -4.41
N ASN A 151 -17.60 6.01 -5.39
CA ASN A 151 -17.72 6.33 -6.82
C ASN A 151 -19.21 6.43 -7.15
N PHE A 152 -19.70 7.57 -7.62
CA PHE A 152 -21.08 7.69 -8.13
C PHE A 152 -21.08 7.61 -9.66
N GLU A 153 -20.06 8.18 -10.30
CA GLU A 153 -19.77 7.99 -11.73
C GLU A 153 -18.50 7.14 -11.90
N GLU A 154 -18.14 6.82 -13.14
CA GLU A 154 -16.93 6.04 -13.43
C GLU A 154 -15.66 6.81 -13.10
N ALA A 155 -15.62 8.11 -13.41
CA ALA A 155 -14.50 9.00 -13.13
C ALA A 155 -14.61 9.66 -11.75
N ASP A 156 -15.82 9.98 -11.30
CA ASP A 156 -16.03 10.84 -10.14
C ASP A 156 -16.51 10.11 -8.88
N GLY A 157 -15.91 10.51 -7.75
CA GLY A 157 -16.19 9.94 -6.43
C GLY A 157 -15.98 10.94 -5.29
N VAL A 158 -16.49 10.58 -4.11
CA VAL A 158 -16.20 11.30 -2.85
C VAL A 158 -15.31 10.42 -1.98
N VAL A 159 -14.23 11.00 -1.48
CA VAL A 159 -13.33 10.39 -0.50
C VAL A 159 -13.61 10.99 0.87
N ALA A 160 -13.88 10.17 1.87
CA ALA A 160 -13.94 10.57 3.27
C ALA A 160 -12.88 9.80 4.07
N GLY A 161 -12.31 10.41 5.10
CA GLY A 161 -11.30 9.71 5.89
C GLY A 161 -11.10 10.29 7.27
N PHE A 162 -10.50 9.47 8.14
CA PHE A 162 -10.10 9.82 9.49
C PHE A 162 -8.67 9.34 9.73
N GLY A 163 -7.88 10.12 10.44
CA GLY A 163 -6.48 9.78 10.69
C GLY A 163 -5.93 10.46 11.92
N THR A 164 -4.63 10.28 12.13
CA THR A 164 -3.93 10.78 13.30
C THR A 164 -2.48 11.12 12.99
N GLY A 165 -1.92 12.02 13.80
CA GLY A 165 -0.50 12.30 13.86
C GLY A 165 -0.10 12.70 15.27
N PRO A 166 1.19 13.03 15.49
CA PRO A 166 1.70 13.42 16.80
C PRO A 166 0.88 14.59 17.37
N GLY A 167 0.04 14.32 18.38
CA GLY A 167 -0.78 15.33 19.03
C GLY A 167 -2.01 15.83 18.29
N TYR A 168 -2.50 15.13 17.25
CA TYR A 168 -3.76 15.49 16.60
C TYR A 168 -4.49 14.31 16.00
N ASN A 169 -5.80 14.50 15.81
CA ASN A 169 -6.61 13.70 14.93
C ASN A 169 -7.00 14.54 13.71
N THR A 170 -7.41 13.87 12.65
CA THR A 170 -7.84 14.53 11.43
C THR A 170 -9.03 13.82 10.82
N PHE A 171 -9.85 14.59 10.11
CA PHE A 171 -10.80 14.06 9.16
C PHE A 171 -10.72 14.83 7.85
N GLN A 172 -11.09 14.18 6.76
CA GLN A 172 -11.16 14.77 5.43
C GLN A 172 -12.46 14.39 4.72
N VAL A 173 -12.89 15.27 3.82
CA VAL A 173 -13.86 14.98 2.76
C VAL A 173 -13.36 15.66 1.48
N ALA A 174 -13.26 14.90 0.39
CA ALA A 174 -12.76 15.41 -0.89
C ALA A 174 -13.55 14.84 -2.06
N TRP A 175 -13.72 15.64 -3.09
CA TRP A 175 -14.10 15.16 -4.41
C TRP A 175 -12.88 14.58 -5.10
N LYS A 176 -13.04 13.47 -5.80
CA LYS A 176 -12.00 12.83 -6.61
C LYS A 176 -12.47 12.67 -8.04
N HIS A 177 -11.60 13.04 -8.97
CA HIS A 177 -11.76 12.79 -10.39
C HIS A 177 -10.62 11.92 -10.88
N ALA A 178 -10.93 10.70 -11.30
CA ALA A 178 -10.00 9.74 -11.88
C ALA A 178 -10.00 9.85 -13.41
N PHE A 179 -8.81 9.80 -13.99
CA PHE A 179 -8.62 9.72 -15.44
C PHE A 179 -8.52 8.25 -15.88
N ASP A 180 -8.84 7.98 -17.14
CA ASP A 180 -8.80 6.62 -17.66
C ASP A 180 -7.37 6.07 -17.71
N GLY A 181 -7.25 4.75 -17.57
CA GLY A 181 -5.98 4.04 -17.58
C GLY A 181 -6.15 2.53 -17.39
N ASP A 182 -5.32 1.77 -18.11
CA ASP A 182 -5.40 0.30 -18.17
C ASP A 182 -5.04 -0.39 -16.85
N PHE A 183 -4.18 0.21 -16.04
CA PHE A 183 -3.80 -0.30 -14.72
C PHE A 183 -3.27 0.80 -13.82
N LEU A 184 -2.71 1.86 -14.41
CA LEU A 184 -2.26 3.06 -13.71
C LEU A 184 -3.11 4.25 -14.16
N ALA A 185 -3.90 4.79 -13.24
CA ALA A 185 -4.78 5.91 -13.48
C ALA A 185 -4.29 7.15 -12.72
N PRO A 186 -4.01 8.27 -13.42
CA PRO A 186 -3.90 9.56 -12.77
C PRO A 186 -5.22 9.96 -12.14
N TYR A 187 -5.18 10.76 -11.09
CA TYR A 187 -6.37 11.37 -10.51
C TYR A 187 -6.04 12.70 -9.84
N THR A 188 -7.09 13.47 -9.59
CA THR A 188 -7.01 14.71 -8.79
C THR A 188 -8.05 14.69 -7.69
N THR A 189 -7.78 15.40 -6.60
CA THR A 189 -8.76 15.63 -5.54
C THR A 189 -8.82 17.09 -5.15
N VAL A 190 -10.01 17.55 -4.75
CA VAL A 190 -10.22 18.85 -4.14
C VAL A 190 -11.16 18.65 -2.96
N GLY A 191 -10.81 19.20 -1.79
CA GLY A 191 -11.56 18.91 -0.58
C GLY A 191 -11.26 19.79 0.60
N TYR A 192 -11.78 19.35 1.74
CA TYR A 192 -11.60 19.96 3.03
C TYR A 192 -11.03 18.92 4.01
N SER A 193 -10.15 19.36 4.90
CA SER A 193 -9.73 18.55 6.04
C SER A 193 -9.56 19.42 7.27
N ARG A 194 -9.69 18.81 8.45
CA ARG A 194 -9.45 19.49 9.72
C ARG A 194 -8.49 18.69 10.57
N TRP A 195 -7.43 19.33 11.03
CA TRP A 195 -6.56 18.79 12.08
C TRP A 195 -6.99 19.38 13.42
N TYR A 196 -7.15 18.54 14.43
CA TYR A 196 -7.67 18.99 15.73
C TYR A 196 -7.12 18.21 16.91
N ASN A 197 -7.04 18.90 18.05
CA ASN A 197 -6.80 18.33 19.36
C ASN A 197 -7.74 19.00 20.38
N SER A 198 -8.55 18.20 21.07
CA SER A 198 -9.48 18.66 22.11
C SER A 198 -9.03 18.33 23.54
N ARG A 199 -8.02 17.45 23.71
CA ARG A 199 -7.60 16.94 25.01
C ARG A 199 -6.94 18.03 25.85
N GLY A 200 -6.18 18.94 25.21
CA GLY A 200 -5.45 20.00 25.88
C GLY A 200 -4.22 19.50 26.66
N ARG A 201 -3.23 20.38 26.85
CA ARG A 201 -1.87 20.05 27.36
C ARG A 201 -1.17 18.94 26.56
N SER A 202 -0.94 19.21 25.29
CA SER A 202 -0.05 18.40 24.45
C SER A 202 1.16 19.26 24.09
N SER A 203 2.36 18.77 24.40
CA SER A 203 3.64 19.31 23.90
C SER A 203 4.05 18.66 22.58
N ASP A 204 3.14 17.92 21.93
CA ASP A 204 3.46 17.19 20.70
C ASP A 204 3.77 18.13 19.52
N TYR A 205 3.36 19.41 19.60
CA TYR A 205 3.80 20.43 18.64
C TYR A 205 5.32 20.63 18.64
N GLU A 206 6.00 20.40 19.77
CA GLU A 206 7.46 20.52 19.89
C GLU A 206 8.19 19.45 19.07
N ASN A 207 7.50 18.35 18.77
CA ASN A 207 8.04 17.23 17.99
C ASN A 207 7.52 17.23 16.55
N SER A 208 6.81 18.29 16.12
CA SER A 208 6.22 18.40 14.79
C SER A 208 6.43 19.80 14.20
N ASP A 209 7.39 19.92 13.29
CA ASP A 209 7.68 21.16 12.55
C ASP A 209 6.44 21.72 11.83
N ILE A 210 5.53 20.84 11.40
CA ILE A 210 4.30 21.27 10.74
C ILE A 210 3.36 21.92 11.75
N LEU A 211 3.14 21.28 12.91
CA LEU A 211 2.32 21.86 13.98
C LEU A 211 2.90 23.16 14.51
N ASP A 212 4.22 23.24 14.67
CA ASP A 212 4.87 24.47 15.13
C ASP A 212 4.60 25.67 14.21
N ARG A 213 4.52 25.43 12.90
CA ARG A 213 4.18 26.43 11.88
C ARG A 213 2.70 26.76 11.81
N VAL A 214 1.82 25.76 11.97
CA VAL A 214 0.37 25.97 11.81
C VAL A 214 -0.31 26.44 13.08
N LEU A 215 0.28 26.31 14.26
CA LEU A 215 -0.36 26.67 15.52
C LEU A 215 0.05 28.06 16.00
N THR A 216 -0.89 28.80 16.58
CA THR A 216 -0.61 30.02 17.34
C THR A 216 0.03 29.72 18.69
N GLU A 217 0.72 30.68 19.30
CA GLU A 217 1.27 30.55 20.65
C GLU A 217 0.21 30.18 21.71
N SER A 218 -1.02 30.69 21.57
CA SER A 218 -2.13 30.30 22.44
C SER A 218 -2.55 28.83 22.24
N GLU A 219 -2.58 28.36 20.99
CA GLU A 219 -2.92 26.97 20.67
C GLU A 219 -1.84 26.01 21.16
N LYS A 220 -0.55 26.37 20.99
CA LYS A 220 0.59 25.63 21.55
C LYS A 220 0.50 25.54 23.07
N LYS A 221 0.29 26.68 23.75
CA LYS A 221 0.19 26.74 25.21
C LYS A 221 -0.99 25.94 25.77
N THR A 222 -2.13 25.94 25.09
CA THR A 222 -3.32 25.21 25.54
C THR A 222 -3.33 23.74 25.10
N GLY A 223 -2.59 23.39 24.05
CA GLY A 223 -2.65 22.09 23.37
C GLY A 223 -4.03 21.81 22.74
N ARG A 224 -4.89 22.82 22.62
CA ARG A 224 -6.23 22.72 22.04
C ARG A 224 -6.29 23.54 20.77
N PHE A 225 -6.59 22.89 19.66
CA PHE A 225 -6.63 23.56 18.38
C PHE A 225 -7.56 22.89 17.38
N GLY A 226 -7.89 23.64 16.35
CA GLY A 226 -8.66 23.20 15.19
C GLY A 226 -8.23 24.01 13.98
N THR A 227 -7.45 23.37 13.13
CA THR A 227 -6.86 23.96 11.92
C THR A 227 -7.60 23.40 10.71
N ASP A 228 -8.19 24.32 9.95
CA ASP A 228 -9.05 24.05 8.82
C ASP A 228 -8.27 24.23 7.52
N PHE A 229 -8.36 23.25 6.63
CA PHE A 229 -7.63 23.26 5.36
C PHE A 229 -8.56 23.07 4.17
N VAL A 230 -8.29 23.83 3.11
CA VAL A 230 -8.76 23.54 1.75
C VAL A 230 -7.63 22.83 1.02
N ASN A 231 -7.92 21.69 0.42
CA ASN A 231 -6.91 20.80 -0.14
C ASN A 231 -7.09 20.68 -1.65
N ALA A 232 -5.96 20.62 -2.36
CA ALA A 232 -5.90 20.19 -3.73
C ALA A 232 -4.77 19.16 -3.88
N SER A 233 -5.05 18.05 -4.53
CA SER A 233 -4.07 16.98 -4.74
C SER A 233 -4.06 16.47 -6.17
N ALA A 234 -2.91 15.91 -6.55
CA ALA A 234 -2.75 15.09 -7.75
C ALA A 234 -2.04 13.79 -7.37
N GLY A 235 -2.48 12.67 -7.93
CA GLY A 235 -1.95 11.37 -7.60
C GLY A 235 -1.96 10.39 -8.77
N LEU A 236 -1.33 9.24 -8.53
CA LEU A 236 -1.35 8.08 -9.40
C LEU A 236 -1.90 6.90 -8.60
N GLN A 237 -2.74 6.11 -9.25
CA GLN A 237 -3.39 4.96 -8.65
C GLN A 237 -3.18 3.72 -9.52
N TYR A 238 -2.47 2.72 -8.99
CA TYR A 238 -2.37 1.40 -9.59
C TYR A 238 -3.58 0.57 -9.18
N ASN A 239 -4.25 -0.09 -10.12
CA ASN A 239 -5.44 -0.90 -9.90
C ASN A 239 -5.22 -2.32 -10.40
N GLN A 240 -5.44 -3.30 -9.53
CA GLN A 240 -5.56 -4.70 -9.93
C GLN A 240 -6.93 -4.86 -10.62
N LEU A 241 -6.93 -5.07 -11.93
CA LEU A 241 -8.16 -5.17 -12.72
C LEU A 241 -8.66 -6.60 -12.93
N ASN A 242 -7.80 -7.60 -12.72
CA ASN A 242 -8.11 -8.98 -13.05
C ASN A 242 -7.79 -9.93 -11.89
N GLY A 243 -8.52 -11.05 -11.82
CA GLY A 243 -8.28 -12.14 -10.88
C GLY A 243 -8.95 -11.94 -9.52
N GLU A 244 -8.56 -12.76 -8.54
CA GLU A 244 -9.19 -12.79 -7.20
C GLU A 244 -9.02 -11.48 -6.42
N PHE A 245 -7.94 -10.74 -6.70
CA PHE A 245 -7.64 -9.44 -6.09
C PHE A 245 -8.12 -8.25 -6.92
N ALA A 246 -8.95 -8.46 -7.94
CA ALA A 246 -9.54 -7.36 -8.69
C ALA A 246 -10.26 -6.38 -7.73
N GLY A 247 -9.97 -5.09 -7.89
CA GLY A 247 -10.42 -4.04 -6.97
C GLY A 247 -9.39 -3.65 -5.90
N LEU A 248 -8.28 -4.38 -5.72
CA LEU A 248 -7.16 -3.89 -4.91
C LEU A 248 -6.43 -2.77 -5.65
N SER A 249 -6.10 -1.71 -4.93
CA SER A 249 -5.43 -0.56 -5.49
C SER A 249 -4.37 0.02 -4.55
N PHE A 250 -3.28 0.52 -5.12
CA PHE A 250 -2.24 1.27 -4.43
C PHE A 250 -2.15 2.67 -5.02
N PHE A 251 -1.95 3.68 -4.19
CA PHE A 251 -1.86 5.06 -4.66
C PHE A 251 -0.69 5.82 -4.02
N GLY A 252 -0.23 6.83 -4.75
CA GLY A 252 0.64 7.89 -4.27
C GLY A 252 0.03 9.25 -4.63
N GLU A 253 0.03 10.18 -3.69
CA GLU A 253 -0.62 11.49 -3.82
C GLU A 253 0.31 12.59 -3.34
N LEU A 254 0.37 13.69 -4.09
CA LEU A 254 0.94 14.96 -3.65
C LEU A 254 -0.20 15.93 -3.37
N THR A 255 -0.16 16.60 -2.23
CA THR A 255 -1.23 17.48 -1.78
C THR A 255 -0.67 18.83 -1.37
N ALA A 256 -1.39 19.88 -1.76
CA ALA A 256 -1.23 21.22 -1.22
C ALA A 256 -2.41 21.49 -0.27
N MET A 257 -2.11 21.68 1.01
CA MET A 257 -3.11 22.04 2.03
C MET A 257 -3.02 23.54 2.31
N TRP A 258 -4.07 24.28 1.97
CA TRP A 258 -4.20 25.71 2.29
C TRP A 258 -4.88 25.87 3.64
N GLU A 259 -4.19 26.44 4.62
CA GLU A 259 -4.75 26.75 5.93
C GLU A 259 -5.58 28.04 5.89
N VAL A 260 -6.87 27.94 6.22
CA VAL A 260 -7.86 29.00 5.92
C VAL A 260 -7.64 30.27 6.74
N LYS A 261 -7.22 30.16 8.01
CA LYS A 261 -7.16 31.31 8.94
C LYS A 261 -5.92 32.18 8.76
N ARG A 262 -4.78 31.56 8.46
CA ARG A 262 -3.45 32.19 8.36
C ARG A 262 -2.94 32.22 6.92
N SER A 263 -3.70 31.67 5.96
CA SER A 263 -3.36 31.68 4.53
C SER A 263 -1.97 31.12 4.24
N MET A 264 -1.67 29.97 4.84
CA MET A 264 -0.41 29.26 4.65
C MET A 264 -0.62 28.00 3.83
N ILE A 265 0.30 27.71 2.91
CA ILE A 265 0.30 26.48 2.12
C ILE A 265 1.27 25.48 2.77
N LEU A 266 0.80 24.24 2.91
CA LEU A 266 1.59 23.10 3.37
C LEU A 266 1.63 22.04 2.27
N PRO A 267 2.77 21.88 1.58
CA PRO A 267 2.95 20.75 0.69
C PRO A 267 3.17 19.48 1.53
N ASN A 268 2.49 18.40 1.15
CA ASN A 268 2.76 17.08 1.69
C ASN A 268 2.43 16.00 0.64
N GLY A 269 2.52 14.74 1.04
CA GLY A 269 2.08 13.64 0.21
C GLY A 269 1.70 12.44 1.05
N SER A 270 0.98 11.52 0.42
CA SER A 270 0.55 10.25 1.01
C SER A 270 0.79 9.09 0.07
N VAL A 271 0.95 7.92 0.66
CA VAL A 271 0.82 6.63 -0.02
C VAL A 271 -0.20 5.79 0.70
N GLY A 272 -0.87 4.90 -0.02
CA GLY A 272 -1.88 4.06 0.60
C GLY A 272 -2.38 2.94 -0.29
N ALA A 273 -3.34 2.20 0.24
CA ALA A 273 -4.01 1.12 -0.45
C ALA A 273 -5.52 1.18 -0.19
N ILE A 274 -6.31 0.87 -1.21
CA ILE A 274 -7.78 0.84 -1.17
C ILE A 274 -8.24 -0.46 -1.81
N TYR A 275 -9.21 -1.13 -1.21
CA TYR A 275 -9.92 -2.24 -1.84
C TYR A 275 -11.34 -1.79 -2.20
N TYR A 276 -11.71 -1.94 -3.47
CA TYR A 276 -13.04 -1.62 -3.99
C TYR A 276 -13.94 -2.86 -4.00
N PHE A 277 -15.21 -2.67 -3.66
CA PHE A 277 -16.28 -3.66 -3.60
C PHE A 277 -17.36 -3.34 -4.63
#